data_AF-A0A963Z303-F1
#
_entry.id   AF-A0A963Z303-F1
#
_cell.length_a   1.000
_cell.length_b   1.000
_cell.length_c   1.000
_cell.angle_alpha   90.00
_cell.angle_beta   90.00
_cell.angle_gamma   90.00
#
_symmetry.space_group_name_H-M   'P 1'
#
loop_
_entity.id
_entity.type
_entity.pdbx_description
1 polymer ?
#
loop_
_entity_poly.entity_id
_entity_poly.type
_entity_poly.pdbx_seq_one_letter_code
_entity_poly.pdbx_strand_id
1 'polypeptide(L)'
;MRPADRLFDIIQLLRSSPRALTAAAIAERLEVSTRTIYRDIATLQASGLPIDGASGFGYVLGPGYDLPPLMFTAEEFQTIAVALDLVRRTGDRGLQEAASAVRAKIAAVLPCRPAPVAETPFYVWSGGASVAAVVCMAEVRDAIRDARKIRIDYLSRDGVPSQRIVWPLAVAYFSESTLLGTWCELRQDYRHFRTDRVQDLVILDETYPADRPGLLDGWRALQAGYETRDLPLTAS
;
A
#
# COMPACT_ATOMS: atom_id res chain seq x y z
N MET A 1 -15.27 3.54 -32.47
CA MET A 1 -14.77 3.61 -31.08
C MET A 1 -14.50 5.06 -30.67
N ARG A 2 -14.91 5.48 -29.47
CA ARG A 2 -14.64 6.84 -28.97
C ARG A 2 -13.14 7.03 -28.66
N PRO A 3 -12.58 8.24 -28.76
CA PRO A 3 -11.16 8.47 -28.51
C PRO A 3 -10.70 8.03 -27.11
N ALA A 4 -11.48 8.34 -26.06
CA ALA A 4 -11.15 7.98 -24.68
C ALA A 4 -11.10 6.46 -24.47
N ASP A 5 -12.10 5.72 -24.98
CA ASP A 5 -12.16 4.26 -24.91
C ASP A 5 -10.91 3.64 -25.58
N ARG A 6 -10.50 4.17 -26.73
CA ARG A 6 -9.31 3.70 -27.47
C ARG A 6 -8.01 3.93 -26.70
N LEU A 7 -7.85 5.10 -26.07
CA LEU A 7 -6.67 5.40 -25.27
C LEU A 7 -6.53 4.42 -24.10
N PHE A 8 -7.65 4.09 -23.44
CA PHE A 8 -7.69 3.10 -22.38
C PHE A 8 -7.29 1.70 -22.87
N ASP A 9 -7.84 1.26 -24.00
CA ASP A 9 -7.53 -0.06 -24.56
C ASP A 9 -6.06 -0.20 -24.97
N ILE A 10 -5.44 0.88 -25.49
CA ILE A 10 -3.99 0.91 -25.77
C ILE A 10 -3.19 0.68 -24.48
N ILE A 11 -3.54 1.35 -23.38
CA ILE A 11 -2.87 1.18 -22.08
C ILE A 11 -2.99 -0.28 -21.60
N GLN A 12 -4.18 -0.88 -21.71
CA GLN A 12 -4.41 -2.25 -21.25
C GLN A 12 -3.64 -3.27 -22.10
N LEU A 13 -3.51 -3.04 -23.41
CA LEU A 13 -2.68 -3.86 -24.29
C LEU A 13 -1.19 -3.78 -23.92
N LEU A 14 -0.67 -2.58 -23.67
CA LEU A 14 0.73 -2.39 -23.24
C LEU A 14 1.00 -3.01 -21.86
N ARG A 15 0.02 -2.96 -20.93
CA ARG A 15 0.14 -3.52 -19.58
C ARG A 15 0.12 -5.05 -19.57
N SER A 16 -0.76 -5.65 -20.37
CA SER A 16 -0.91 -7.11 -20.42
C SER A 16 0.20 -7.81 -21.20
N SER A 17 1.05 -7.05 -21.91
CA SER A 17 2.17 -7.60 -22.67
C SER A 17 3.50 -7.41 -21.94
N PRO A 18 4.21 -8.49 -21.59
CA PRO A 18 5.56 -8.40 -21.04
C PRO A 18 6.62 -8.05 -22.11
N ARG A 19 6.21 -7.89 -23.38
CA ARG A 19 7.08 -7.57 -24.52
C ARG A 19 6.58 -6.30 -25.20
N ALA A 20 7.48 -5.60 -25.88
CA ALA A 20 7.11 -4.44 -26.67
C ALA A 20 6.09 -4.81 -27.76
N LEU A 21 5.00 -4.05 -27.85
CA LEU A 21 3.97 -4.20 -28.88
C LEU A 21 4.20 -3.19 -30.01
N THR A 22 4.19 -3.65 -31.25
CA THR A 22 4.33 -2.75 -32.40
C THR A 22 3.04 -1.94 -32.63
N ALA A 23 3.16 -0.76 -33.23
CA ALA A 23 1.99 0.02 -33.64
C ALA A 23 1.05 -0.79 -34.53
N ALA A 24 1.59 -1.67 -35.38
CA ALA A 24 0.82 -2.56 -36.25
C ALA A 24 0.01 -3.59 -35.44
N ALA A 25 0.62 -4.23 -34.44
CA ALA A 25 -0.07 -5.21 -33.60
C ALA A 25 -1.19 -4.56 -32.75
N ILE A 26 -0.96 -3.35 -32.25
CA ILE A 26 -1.98 -2.59 -31.50
C ILE A 26 -3.11 -2.15 -32.46
N ALA A 27 -2.76 -1.67 -33.64
CA ALA A 27 -3.70 -1.24 -34.68
C ALA A 27 -4.62 -2.37 -35.14
N GLU A 28 -4.06 -3.56 -35.35
CA GLU A 28 -4.80 -4.77 -35.73
C GLU A 28 -5.81 -5.16 -34.66
N ARG A 29 -5.39 -5.21 -33.38
CA ARG A 29 -6.28 -5.58 -32.27
C ARG A 29 -7.41 -4.59 -32.00
N LEU A 30 -7.16 -3.31 -32.26
CA LEU A 30 -8.14 -2.24 -32.03
C LEU A 30 -8.89 -1.83 -33.29
N GLU A 31 -8.66 -2.52 -34.42
CA GLU A 31 -9.28 -2.26 -35.73
C GLU A 31 -9.16 -0.79 -36.17
N VAL A 32 -7.99 -0.19 -35.99
CA VAL A 32 -7.69 1.19 -36.39
C VAL A 32 -6.42 1.28 -37.22
N SER A 33 -6.18 2.44 -37.84
CA SER A 33 -4.92 2.66 -38.57
C SER A 33 -3.71 2.78 -37.64
N THR A 34 -2.53 2.37 -38.12
CA THR A 34 -1.25 2.59 -37.41
C THR A 34 -0.98 4.08 -37.16
N ARG A 35 -1.37 4.96 -38.07
CA ARG A 35 -1.32 6.43 -37.89
C ARG A 35 -2.13 6.89 -36.68
N THR A 36 -3.29 6.28 -36.43
CA THR A 36 -4.11 6.53 -35.25
C THR A 36 -3.37 6.14 -33.98
N ILE A 37 -2.76 4.95 -33.96
CA ILE A 37 -1.98 4.47 -32.80
C ILE A 37 -0.79 5.38 -32.51
N TYR A 38 -0.05 5.83 -33.53
CA TYR A 38 1.07 6.76 -33.32
C TYR A 38 0.63 8.06 -32.66
N ARG A 39 -0.47 8.66 -33.13
CA ARG A 39 -1.02 9.89 -32.55
C ARG A 39 -1.49 9.69 -31.11
N ASP A 40 -2.14 8.56 -30.86
CA ASP A 40 -2.70 8.24 -29.56
C ASP A 40 -1.61 7.92 -28.54
N ILE A 41 -0.55 7.21 -28.93
CA ILE A 41 0.64 7.01 -28.08
C ILE A 41 1.34 8.34 -27.77
N ALA A 42 1.50 9.22 -28.76
CA ALA A 42 2.05 10.56 -28.51
C ALA A 42 1.18 11.36 -27.53
N THR A 43 -0.15 11.21 -27.60
CA THR A 43 -1.09 11.83 -26.65
C THR A 43 -0.91 11.26 -25.24
N LEU A 44 -0.76 9.94 -25.12
CA LEU A 44 -0.50 9.27 -23.84
C LEU A 44 0.85 9.70 -23.25
N GLN A 45 1.91 9.75 -24.04
CA GLN A 45 3.23 10.24 -23.61
C GLN A 45 3.16 11.70 -23.16
N ALA A 46 2.45 12.57 -23.89
CA ALA A 46 2.26 13.97 -23.51
C ALA A 46 1.46 14.14 -22.21
N SER A 47 0.60 13.18 -21.85
CA SER A 47 -0.10 13.13 -20.56
C SER A 47 0.76 12.61 -19.39
N GLY A 48 2.02 12.27 -19.64
CA GLY A 48 2.97 11.80 -18.62
C GLY A 48 2.98 10.29 -18.40
N LEU A 49 2.34 9.49 -19.27
CA LEU A 49 2.49 8.04 -19.22
C LEU A 49 3.88 7.64 -19.73
N PRO A 50 4.65 6.85 -18.96
CA PRO A 50 5.99 6.41 -19.36
C PRO A 50 5.86 5.27 -20.38
N ILE A 51 5.50 5.61 -21.63
CA ILE A 51 5.51 4.65 -22.73
C ILE A 51 6.87 4.77 -23.42
N ASP A 52 7.70 3.76 -23.21
CA ASP A 52 9.01 3.65 -23.86
C ASP A 52 8.84 3.00 -25.23
N GLY A 53 9.62 3.48 -26.21
CA GLY A 53 9.60 2.93 -27.57
C GLY A 53 9.44 3.98 -28.66
N ALA A 54 9.66 3.55 -29.90
CA ALA A 54 9.60 4.41 -31.07
C ALA A 54 9.09 3.63 -32.30
N SER A 55 8.75 4.36 -33.36
CA SER A 55 8.36 3.78 -34.65
C SER A 55 9.36 2.71 -35.08
N GLY A 56 8.86 1.49 -35.31
CA GLY A 56 9.67 0.35 -35.74
C GLY A 56 10.25 -0.53 -34.62
N PHE A 57 10.33 -0.04 -33.38
CA PHE A 57 10.87 -0.80 -32.23
C PHE A 57 9.80 -1.38 -31.31
N GLY A 58 8.56 -0.88 -31.42
CA GLY A 58 7.44 -1.24 -30.54
C GLY A 58 7.42 -0.41 -29.27
N TYR A 59 6.37 -0.59 -28.47
CA TYR A 59 6.07 0.20 -27.29
C TYR A 59 5.90 -0.70 -26.08
N VAL A 60 6.42 -0.26 -24.93
CA VAL A 60 6.27 -0.91 -23.64
C VAL A 60 5.94 0.15 -22.58
N LEU A 61 5.20 -0.23 -21.56
CA LEU A 61 4.98 0.63 -20.41
C LEU A 61 6.20 0.51 -19.47
N GLY A 62 6.88 1.62 -19.22
CA GLY A 62 8.05 1.70 -18.35
C GLY A 62 7.73 1.28 -16.91
N PRO A 63 8.69 0.67 -16.19
CA PRO A 63 8.49 0.26 -14.80
C PRO A 63 8.32 1.48 -13.88
N GLY A 64 7.45 1.36 -12.87
CA GLY A 64 7.42 2.30 -11.75
C GLY A 64 6.39 3.44 -11.81
N TYR A 65 5.31 3.34 -12.60
CA TYR A 65 4.22 4.33 -12.52
C TYR A 65 2.81 3.71 -12.40
N ASP A 66 2.36 3.73 -11.14
CA ASP A 66 1.09 4.11 -10.52
C ASP A 66 -0.27 3.94 -11.22
N LEU A 67 -1.23 3.63 -10.33
CA LEU A 67 -2.67 3.45 -10.50
C LEU A 67 -3.22 4.19 -11.74
N PRO A 68 -3.87 3.47 -12.70
CA PRO A 68 -4.53 4.12 -13.83
C PRO A 68 -5.59 5.12 -13.33
N PRO A 69 -6.09 6.03 -14.18
CA PRO A 69 -7.27 6.82 -13.86
C PRO A 69 -8.40 5.88 -13.40
N LEU A 70 -8.73 5.94 -12.11
CA LEU A 70 -9.78 5.15 -11.51
C LEU A 70 -11.07 5.96 -11.52
N MET A 71 -12.14 5.35 -12.04
CA MET A 71 -13.48 5.88 -11.93
C MET A 71 -14.08 5.33 -10.65
N PHE A 72 -14.32 6.21 -9.68
CA PHE A 72 -15.01 5.85 -8.44
C PHE A 72 -16.46 6.28 -8.51
N THR A 73 -17.35 5.43 -8.01
CA THR A 73 -18.71 5.80 -7.63
C THR A 73 -18.71 6.75 -6.43
N ALA A 74 -19.83 7.42 -6.17
CA ALA A 74 -19.97 8.30 -5.01
C ALA A 74 -19.80 7.54 -3.68
N GLU A 75 -20.24 6.29 -3.60
CA GLU A 75 -20.12 5.44 -2.40
C GLU A 75 -18.68 4.97 -2.17
N GLU A 76 -17.97 4.55 -3.23
CA GLU A 76 -16.54 4.22 -3.16
C GLU A 76 -15.73 5.43 -2.71
N PHE A 77 -16.09 6.63 -3.17
CA PHE A 77 -15.47 7.88 -2.73
C PHE A 77 -15.66 8.14 -1.23
N GLN A 78 -16.89 8.02 -0.73
CA GLN A 78 -17.18 8.17 0.70
C GLN A 78 -16.42 7.15 1.53
N THR A 79 -16.33 5.91 1.05
CA THR A 79 -15.57 4.83 1.68
C THR A 79 -14.08 5.19 1.78
N ILE A 80 -13.49 5.71 0.71
CA ILE A 80 -12.10 6.17 0.71
C ILE A 80 -11.91 7.33 1.69
N ALA A 81 -12.81 8.32 1.70
CA ALA A 81 -12.71 9.46 2.61
C ALA A 81 -12.73 9.03 4.09
N VAL A 82 -13.61 8.10 4.46
CA VAL A 82 -13.66 7.51 5.81
C VAL A 82 -12.37 6.75 6.12
N ALA A 83 -11.88 5.93 5.18
CA ALA A 83 -10.64 5.18 5.35
C ALA A 83 -9.42 6.10 5.58
N LEU A 84 -9.30 7.20 4.83
CA LEU A 84 -8.22 8.18 4.99
C LEU A 84 -8.27 8.86 6.36
N ASP A 85 -9.46 9.10 6.92
CA ASP A 85 -9.59 9.67 8.27
C ASP A 85 -9.26 8.65 9.36
N LEU A 86 -9.53 7.36 9.15
CA LEU A 86 -9.09 6.29 10.04
C LEU A 86 -7.56 6.16 10.10
N VAL A 87 -6.86 6.44 8.98
CA VAL A 87 -5.38 6.45 8.96
C VAL A 87 -4.82 7.45 9.98
N ARG A 88 -5.53 8.55 10.28
CA ARG A 88 -5.10 9.52 11.30
C ARG A 88 -4.98 8.91 12.70
N ARG A 89 -5.69 7.81 12.99
CA ARG A 89 -5.66 7.13 14.29
C ARG A 89 -4.46 6.20 14.48
N THR A 90 -3.73 5.88 13.41
CA THR A 90 -2.67 4.86 13.44
C THR A 90 -1.38 5.31 14.15
N GLY A 91 -1.22 6.62 14.41
CA GLY A 91 0.03 7.20 14.90
C GLY A 91 1.17 7.21 13.87
N ASP A 92 0.91 6.74 12.64
CA ASP A 92 1.91 6.63 11.59
C ASP A 92 2.02 7.91 10.77
N ARG A 93 3.02 8.75 11.09
CA ARG A 93 3.19 10.03 10.41
C ARG A 93 3.36 9.91 8.88
N GLY A 94 4.07 8.87 8.41
CA GLY A 94 4.28 8.66 6.97
C GLY A 94 2.97 8.34 6.24
N LEU A 95 2.12 7.48 6.80
CA LEU A 95 0.79 7.21 6.25
C LEU A 95 -0.16 8.39 6.42
N GLN A 96 -0.05 9.17 7.49
CA GLN A 96 -0.84 10.39 7.68
C GLN A 96 -0.53 11.44 6.61
N GLU A 97 0.75 11.69 6.33
CA GLU A 97 1.18 12.61 5.27
C GLU A 97 0.76 12.09 3.89
N ALA A 98 0.92 10.79 3.63
CA ALA A 98 0.42 10.16 2.40
C ALA A 98 -1.10 10.27 2.26
N ALA A 99 -1.86 10.08 3.34
CA ALA A 99 -3.32 10.21 3.34
C ALA A 99 -3.76 11.65 3.03
N SER A 100 -3.08 12.66 3.59
CA SER A 100 -3.30 14.07 3.22
C SER A 100 -3.02 14.32 1.74
N ALA A 101 -1.94 13.75 1.19
CA ALA A 101 -1.62 13.88 -0.23
C ALA A 101 -2.67 13.19 -1.13
N VAL A 102 -3.13 12.00 -0.77
CA VAL A 102 -4.20 11.27 -1.49
C VAL A 102 -5.50 12.09 -1.46
N ARG A 103 -5.88 12.63 -0.30
CA ARG A 103 -7.06 13.49 -0.16
C ARG A 103 -6.97 14.72 -1.07
N ALA A 104 -5.81 15.36 -1.16
CA ALA A 104 -5.59 16.52 -2.04
C ALA A 104 -5.70 16.14 -3.53
N LYS A 105 -5.09 15.01 -3.94
CA LYS A 105 -5.18 14.48 -5.31
C LYS A 105 -6.62 14.15 -5.70
N ILE A 106 -7.37 13.52 -4.80
CA ILE A 106 -8.78 13.19 -4.99
C ILE A 106 -9.62 14.47 -5.12
N ALA A 107 -9.43 15.45 -4.24
CA ALA A 107 -10.16 16.72 -4.30
C ALA A 107 -9.90 17.51 -5.60
N ALA A 108 -8.72 17.37 -6.20
CA ALA A 108 -8.34 18.08 -7.42
C ALA A 108 -9.03 17.57 -8.70
N VAL A 109 -9.53 16.33 -8.70
CA VAL A 109 -10.16 15.70 -9.89
C VAL A 109 -11.69 15.72 -9.87
N LEU A 110 -12.29 16.32 -8.83
CA LEU A 110 -13.75 16.41 -8.69
C LEU A 110 -14.32 17.60 -9.48
N PRO A 111 -15.27 17.36 -10.42
CA PRO A 111 -15.83 18.40 -11.29
C PRO A 111 -16.72 19.42 -10.54
N CYS A 112 -17.23 19.04 -9.38
CA CYS A 112 -17.82 19.94 -8.40
C CYS A 112 -17.09 19.69 -7.10
N ARG A 113 -16.48 20.73 -6.50
CA ARG A 113 -15.90 20.63 -5.16
C ARG A 113 -16.94 19.98 -4.25
N PRO A 114 -16.76 18.71 -3.81
CA PRO A 114 -17.53 18.27 -2.68
C PRO A 114 -17.16 19.20 -1.55
N ALA A 115 -18.15 19.61 -0.78
CA ALA A 115 -17.92 20.36 0.44
C ALA A 115 -16.73 19.72 1.20
N PRO A 116 -15.83 20.53 1.79
CA PRO A 116 -14.72 19.99 2.57
C PRO A 116 -15.27 18.92 3.52
N VAL A 117 -14.57 17.81 3.74
CA VAL A 117 -15.09 16.69 4.57
C VAL A 117 -15.49 17.12 6.01
N ALA A 118 -15.11 18.32 6.42
CA ALA A 118 -15.69 19.02 7.57
C ALA A 118 -17.23 19.20 7.50
N GLU A 119 -17.83 19.12 6.32
CA GLU A 119 -19.28 19.24 6.03
C GLU A 119 -19.92 17.90 5.63
N THR A 120 -19.16 16.81 5.50
CA THR A 120 -19.76 15.47 5.50
C THR A 120 -20.21 15.13 6.92
N PRO A 121 -21.40 14.54 7.14
CA PRO A 121 -21.99 14.32 8.46
C PRO A 121 -21.29 13.22 9.29
N PHE A 122 -20.07 12.84 8.90
CA PHE A 122 -19.29 11.77 9.52
C PHE A 122 -18.19 12.38 10.38
N TYR A 123 -18.40 12.35 11.70
CA TYR A 123 -17.38 12.70 12.67
C TYR A 123 -16.56 11.47 13.03
N VAL A 124 -15.34 11.37 12.51
CA VAL A 124 -14.37 10.36 12.95
C VAL A 124 -13.66 10.92 14.19
N TRP A 125 -14.04 10.44 15.38
CA TRP A 125 -13.39 10.77 16.65
C TRP A 125 -11.85 10.70 16.50
N SER A 126 -11.15 11.80 16.83
CA SER A 126 -9.71 11.96 16.62
C SER A 126 -8.85 11.51 17.80
N GLY A 127 -9.46 11.01 18.89
CA GLY A 127 -8.71 10.38 19.97
C GLY A 127 -8.22 9.00 19.54
N GLY A 128 -6.98 8.95 19.06
CA GLY A 128 -6.20 7.74 18.82
C GLY A 128 -4.85 7.87 19.53
N ALA A 129 -4.31 6.75 19.98
CA ALA A 129 -3.24 6.65 20.97
C ALA A 129 -2.09 7.66 20.75
N SER A 130 -1.97 8.60 21.69
CA SER A 130 -0.75 9.40 21.89
C SER A 130 0.35 8.46 22.39
N VAL A 131 0.98 7.73 21.47
CA VAL A 131 2.13 6.89 21.80
C VAL A 131 3.38 7.70 21.49
N ALA A 132 4.15 7.99 22.53
CA ALA A 132 5.50 8.54 22.42
C ALA A 132 6.27 7.71 21.38
N ALA A 133 6.56 8.31 20.23
CA ALA A 133 7.01 7.60 19.03
C ALA A 133 8.49 7.21 19.14
N VAL A 134 8.78 6.20 19.96
CA VAL A 134 10.08 5.51 19.91
C VAL A 134 10.21 4.74 18.60
N VAL A 135 9.09 4.22 18.07
CA VAL A 135 9.07 3.41 16.85
C VAL A 135 8.68 4.26 15.65
N CYS A 136 9.62 4.43 14.72
CA CYS A 136 9.34 4.98 13.39
C CYS A 136 8.67 3.91 12.51
N MET A 137 7.35 3.96 12.39
CA MET A 137 6.60 2.95 11.63
C MET A 137 6.90 2.96 10.11
N ALA A 138 7.42 4.06 9.57
CA ALA A 138 7.93 4.11 8.21
C ALA A 138 9.14 3.19 8.03
N GLU A 139 10.11 3.25 8.94
CA GLU A 139 11.29 2.36 8.93
C GLU A 139 10.91 0.89 9.10
N VAL A 140 9.89 0.60 9.91
CA VAL A 140 9.36 -0.77 10.07
C VAL A 140 8.78 -1.28 8.74
N ARG A 141 8.02 -0.46 8.00
CA ARG A 141 7.51 -0.86 6.68
C ARG A 141 8.64 -1.12 5.68
N ASP A 142 9.68 -0.28 5.69
CA ASP A 142 10.82 -0.46 4.80
C ASP A 142 11.59 -1.74 5.16
N ALA A 143 11.75 -2.05 6.46
CA ALA A 143 12.32 -3.32 6.89
C ALA A 143 11.50 -4.55 6.45
N ILE A 144 10.17 -4.48 6.46
CA ILE A 144 9.31 -5.55 5.91
C ILE A 144 9.52 -5.70 4.40
N ARG A 145 9.55 -4.58 3.67
CA ARG A 145 9.74 -4.53 2.21
C ARG A 145 11.08 -5.16 1.80
N ASP A 146 12.13 -4.80 2.54
CA ASP A 146 13.51 -5.20 2.28
C ASP A 146 13.89 -6.52 2.97
N ALA A 147 12.95 -7.14 3.68
CA ALA A 147 13.12 -8.36 4.46
C ALA A 147 14.26 -8.28 5.48
N ARG A 148 14.45 -7.12 6.12
CA ARG A 148 15.45 -6.89 7.17
C ARG A 148 14.92 -7.31 8.54
N LYS A 149 15.79 -7.92 9.34
CA LYS A 149 15.48 -8.29 10.73
C LYS A 149 15.39 -7.04 11.60
N ILE A 150 14.63 -7.14 12.68
CA ILE A 150 14.49 -6.07 13.66
C ILE A 150 14.87 -6.61 15.03
N ARG A 151 15.71 -5.87 15.76
CA ARG A 151 15.90 -6.07 17.19
C ARG A 151 14.96 -5.14 17.94
N ILE A 152 14.17 -5.68 18.86
CA ILE A 152 13.27 -4.93 19.73
C ILE A 152 13.66 -5.15 21.19
N ASP A 153 13.67 -4.06 21.96
CA ASP A 153 13.63 -4.10 23.42
C ASP A 153 12.17 -3.89 23.82
N TYR A 154 11.56 -4.94 24.37
CA TYR A 154 10.11 -5.03 24.51
C TYR A 154 9.70 -5.29 25.96
N LEU A 155 8.71 -4.53 26.42
CA LEU A 155 8.10 -4.71 27.73
C LEU A 155 6.87 -5.61 27.60
N SER A 156 6.91 -6.80 28.19
CA SER A 156 5.76 -7.72 28.17
C SER A 156 4.56 -7.14 28.92
N ARG A 157 3.38 -7.76 28.76
CA ARG A 157 2.18 -7.41 29.54
C ARG A 157 2.43 -7.44 31.05
N ASP A 158 3.27 -8.36 31.51
CA ASP A 158 3.60 -8.56 32.92
C ASP A 158 4.72 -7.62 33.41
N GLY A 159 5.16 -6.68 32.58
CA GLY A 159 6.21 -5.71 32.92
C GLY A 159 7.63 -6.28 32.86
N VAL A 160 7.82 -7.45 32.24
CA VAL A 160 9.15 -8.07 32.11
C VAL A 160 9.83 -7.54 30.85
N PRO A 161 10.96 -6.82 30.96
CA PRO A 161 11.70 -6.35 29.81
C PRO A 161 12.40 -7.53 29.13
N SER A 162 12.45 -7.48 27.80
CA SER A 162 13.05 -8.56 27.04
C SER A 162 13.55 -8.07 25.69
N GLN A 163 14.73 -8.54 25.28
CA GLN A 163 15.27 -8.28 23.95
C GLN A 163 14.94 -9.44 23.01
N ARG A 164 14.54 -9.13 21.78
CA ARG A 164 14.17 -10.12 20.76
C ARG A 164 14.69 -9.72 19.39
N ILE A 165 15.15 -10.69 18.61
CA ILE A 165 15.33 -10.55 17.17
C ILE A 165 14.10 -11.15 16.50
N VAL A 166 13.46 -10.37 15.63
CA VAL A 166 12.20 -10.71 14.98
C VAL A 166 12.29 -10.45 13.49
N TRP A 167 11.59 -11.27 12.72
CA TRP A 167 11.39 -11.08 11.28
C TRP A 167 10.04 -10.39 11.11
N PRO A 168 10.01 -9.09 10.76
CA PRO A 168 8.76 -8.37 10.61
C PRO A 168 8.02 -8.85 9.35
N LEU A 169 6.78 -9.30 9.49
CA LEU A 169 6.01 -9.87 8.37
C LEU A 169 4.87 -8.95 7.95
N ALA A 170 4.21 -8.32 8.92
CA ALA A 170 3.06 -7.46 8.69
C ALA A 170 2.91 -6.42 9.81
N VAL A 171 2.27 -5.30 9.48
CA VAL A 171 1.76 -4.34 10.45
C VAL A 171 0.24 -4.40 10.42
N ALA A 172 -0.38 -4.59 11.58
CA ALA A 172 -1.82 -4.57 11.75
C ALA A 172 -2.23 -3.36 12.59
N TYR A 173 -3.16 -2.56 12.07
CA TYR A 173 -3.63 -1.33 12.72
C TYR A 173 -4.99 -1.59 13.39
N PHE A 174 -5.02 -1.45 14.72
CA PHE A 174 -6.26 -1.48 15.51
C PHE A 174 -6.60 -0.07 15.99
N SER A 175 -7.84 0.13 16.44
CA SER A 175 -8.30 1.43 16.93
C SER A 175 -7.47 2.00 18.09
N GLU A 176 -6.94 1.12 18.95
CA GLU A 176 -6.24 1.48 20.18
C GLU A 176 -4.74 1.15 20.17
N SER A 177 -4.26 0.41 19.16
CA SER A 177 -2.86 -0.03 19.11
C SER A 177 -2.43 -0.50 17.72
N THR A 178 -1.15 -0.38 17.43
CA THR A 178 -0.53 -0.99 16.24
C THR A 178 0.20 -2.26 16.67
N LEU A 179 -0.02 -3.36 15.95
CA LEU A 179 0.64 -4.64 16.16
C LEU A 179 1.65 -4.91 15.05
N LEU A 180 2.84 -5.32 15.45
CA LEU A 180 3.85 -5.90 14.57
C LEU A 180 3.70 -7.42 14.57
N GLY A 181 3.27 -7.98 13.45
CA GLY A 181 3.24 -9.41 13.20
C GLY A 181 4.60 -9.91 12.76
N THR A 182 5.13 -10.92 13.45
CA THR A 182 6.53 -11.34 13.30
C THR A 182 6.71 -12.85 13.40
N TRP A 183 7.84 -13.33 12.90
CA TRP A 183 8.47 -14.57 13.38
C TRP A 183 9.55 -14.24 14.42
N CYS A 184 9.49 -14.83 15.61
CA CYS A 184 10.41 -14.54 16.71
C CYS A 184 11.51 -15.61 16.79
N GLU A 185 12.78 -15.24 16.59
CA GLU A 185 13.89 -16.20 16.61
C GLU A 185 14.08 -16.85 17.98
N LEU A 186 13.79 -16.14 19.07
CA LEU A 186 13.93 -16.72 20.41
C LEU A 186 12.88 -17.82 20.67
N ARG A 187 11.67 -17.67 20.12
CA ARG A 187 10.56 -18.61 20.35
C ARG A 187 10.37 -19.60 19.20
N GLN A 188 11.02 -19.36 18.06
CA GLN A 188 10.88 -20.14 16.84
C GLN A 188 9.40 -20.29 16.44
N ASP A 189 8.65 -19.19 16.55
CA ASP A 189 7.20 -19.17 16.35
C ASP A 189 6.71 -17.75 16.01
N TYR A 190 5.49 -17.66 15.47
CA TYR A 190 4.81 -16.41 15.16
C TYR A 190 4.38 -15.68 16.43
N ARG A 191 4.65 -14.37 16.47
CA ARG A 191 4.29 -13.50 17.62
C ARG A 191 3.85 -12.12 17.17
N HIS A 192 2.97 -11.53 17.98
CA HIS A 192 2.52 -10.15 17.85
C HIS A 192 3.13 -9.31 18.97
N PHE A 193 3.70 -8.18 18.60
CA PHE A 193 4.23 -7.19 19.52
C PHE A 193 3.46 -5.89 19.35
N ARG A 194 2.95 -5.30 20.44
CA ARG A 194 2.38 -3.95 20.35
C ARG A 194 3.50 -2.93 20.24
N THR A 195 3.40 -2.04 19.28
CA THR A 195 4.43 -1.03 19.03
C THR A 195 4.51 0.00 20.17
N ASP A 196 3.44 0.17 20.95
CA ASP A 196 3.41 1.04 22.13
C ASP A 196 4.15 0.51 23.36
N ARG A 197 4.56 -0.77 23.33
CA ARG A 197 5.36 -1.43 24.39
C ARG A 197 6.81 -1.64 24.00
N VAL A 198 7.20 -1.21 22.80
CA VAL A 198 8.59 -1.24 22.34
C VAL A 198 9.33 -0.05 22.93
N GLN A 199 10.37 -0.35 23.71
CA GLN A 199 11.23 0.63 24.39
C GLN A 199 12.40 1.08 23.52
N ASP A 200 12.86 0.22 22.61
CA ASP A 200 13.84 0.54 21.57
C ASP A 200 13.65 -0.39 20.37
N LEU A 201 13.96 0.11 19.18
CA LEU A 201 13.85 -0.62 17.92
C LEU A 201 15.04 -0.30 17.03
N VAL A 202 15.76 -1.35 16.60
CA VAL A 202 16.87 -1.22 15.67
C VAL A 202 16.66 -2.15 14.49
N ILE A 203 16.66 -1.56 13.29
CA ILE A 203 16.69 -2.33 12.04
C ILE A 203 18.11 -2.85 11.84
N LEU A 204 18.21 -4.15 11.64
CA LEU A 204 19.48 -4.83 11.44
C LEU A 204 19.81 -4.93 9.95
N ASP A 205 21.09 -5.10 9.62
CA ASP A 205 21.53 -5.30 8.23
C ASP A 205 21.26 -6.73 7.74
N GLU A 206 21.10 -7.69 8.66
CA GLU A 206 20.72 -9.05 8.31
C GLU A 206 19.30 -9.14 7.76
N THR A 207 19.14 -9.95 6.73
CA THR A 207 17.84 -10.28 6.15
C THR A 207 17.35 -11.66 6.60
N TYR A 208 16.04 -11.89 6.54
CA TYR A 208 15.43 -13.19 6.81
C TYR A 208 15.05 -13.94 5.51
N PRO A 209 14.78 -15.27 5.56
CA PRO A 209 14.70 -16.15 4.39
C PRO A 209 13.72 -15.71 3.29
N ALA A 210 13.98 -16.21 2.07
CA ALA A 210 13.32 -15.79 0.83
C ALA A 210 11.86 -16.26 0.64
N ASP A 211 11.39 -17.28 1.38
CA ASP A 211 9.98 -17.70 1.33
C ASP A 211 9.08 -16.77 2.16
N ARG A 212 9.09 -15.49 1.79
CA ARG A 212 8.22 -14.47 2.38
C ARG A 212 6.74 -14.79 2.18
N PRO A 213 6.28 -15.32 1.02
CA PRO A 213 4.89 -15.73 0.87
C PRO A 213 4.50 -16.81 1.89
N GLY A 214 5.30 -17.86 2.06
CA GLY A 214 5.02 -18.91 3.04
C GLY A 214 4.99 -18.40 4.49
N LEU A 215 5.93 -17.52 4.87
CA LEU A 215 5.92 -16.89 6.19
C LEU A 215 4.68 -16.01 6.42
N LEU A 216 4.29 -15.24 5.40
CA LEU A 216 3.12 -14.38 5.48
C LEU A 216 1.81 -15.19 5.54
N ASP A 217 1.72 -16.28 4.77
CA ASP A 217 0.56 -17.17 4.77
C ASP A 217 0.45 -17.92 6.10
N GLY A 218 1.57 -18.37 6.68
CA GLY A 218 1.60 -18.94 8.03
C GLY A 218 1.13 -17.94 9.10
N TRP A 219 1.56 -16.68 8.99
CA TRP A 219 1.08 -15.62 9.88
C TRP A 219 -0.42 -15.32 9.70
N ARG A 220 -0.92 -15.28 8.45
CA ARG A 220 -2.35 -15.11 8.15
C ARG A 220 -3.21 -16.25 8.69
N ALA A 221 -2.74 -17.49 8.60
CA ALA A 221 -3.44 -18.64 9.15
C ALA A 221 -3.60 -18.53 10.68
N LEU A 222 -2.58 -18.00 11.37
CA LEU A 222 -2.67 -17.70 12.80
C LEU A 222 -3.71 -16.61 13.08
N GLN A 223 -3.75 -15.54 12.28
CA GLN A 223 -4.70 -14.43 12.41
C GLN A 223 -6.16 -14.88 12.23
N ALA A 224 -6.46 -15.65 11.19
CA ALA A 224 -7.80 -16.18 10.94
C ALA A 224 -8.33 -17.03 12.11
N GLY A 225 -7.42 -17.74 12.80
CA GLY A 225 -7.75 -18.50 14.02
C GLY A 225 -8.14 -17.63 15.23
N TYR A 226 -7.69 -16.37 15.29
CA TYR A 226 -8.09 -15.40 16.32
C TYR A 226 -9.42 -14.72 15.99
N GLU A 227 -9.62 -14.32 14.74
CA GLU A 227 -10.87 -13.71 14.27
C GLU A 227 -12.06 -14.67 14.40
N THR A 228 -11.87 -15.96 14.15
CA THR A 228 -12.94 -16.98 14.28
C THR A 228 -13.31 -17.28 15.73
N ARG A 229 -12.49 -16.87 16.71
CA ARG A 229 -12.67 -17.22 18.13
C ARG A 229 -13.14 -16.05 19.00
N ASP A 230 -13.40 -14.87 18.44
CA ASP A 230 -13.64 -13.62 19.20
C ASP A 230 -12.58 -13.37 20.30
N LEU A 231 -11.38 -13.91 20.10
CA LEU A 231 -10.28 -13.72 21.05
C LEU A 231 -9.50 -12.48 20.61
N PRO A 232 -9.33 -11.47 21.47
CA PRO A 232 -8.49 -10.33 21.12
C PRO A 232 -7.10 -10.84 20.77
N LEU A 233 -6.48 -10.26 19.75
CA LEU A 233 -5.08 -10.50 19.43
C LEU A 233 -4.25 -10.11 20.64
N THR A 234 -3.92 -11.10 21.46
CA THR A 234 -3.16 -10.91 22.67
C THR A 234 -1.70 -10.81 22.26
N ALA A 235 -1.18 -9.58 22.28
CA ALA A 235 0.25 -9.37 22.21
C ALA A 235 0.93 -10.06 23.40
N SER A 236 2.08 -10.67 23.12
CA SER A 236 2.91 -11.31 24.15
C SER A 236 3.54 -10.30 25.10
#